data_AF-A0A8S1BGI0-F1
#
_entry.id   AF-A0A8S1BGI0-F1
#
_cell.length_a   1.000
_cell.length_b   1.000
_cell.length_c   1.000
_cell.angle_alpha   90.00
_cell.angle_beta   90.00
_cell.angle_gamma   90.00
#
_symmetry.space_group_name_H-M   'P 1'
#
loop_
_entity.id
_entity.type
_entity.pdbx_description
1 polymer ?
#
loop_
_entity_poly.entity_id
_entity_poly.type
_entity_poly.pdbx_seq_one_letter_code
_entity_poly.pdbx_strand_id
1 'polypeptide(L)'
;MEVHEKFLTMDRKAFIEYFNSQNFSWKITDYNRTFQYGCLESPIGDEGLPRECNVLLQDLPKNFDAREKWPQCETIKEIYNQGHCGSCWTFGAATSASDRTCIHKNTHVHLAEQDFECCLDHVCEGGIPYFAFSFWQKEGLVTNKCKPYDIEKLNKNTCEKECVDRNISYTKDKHYAEKVYQLDNDVDCIKSELAQNGPIQASFVVFEDFPDYR
;
A
#
# COMPACT_ATOMS: atom_id res chain seq x y z
N MET A 1 11.75 11.20 -22.19
CA MET A 1 13.09 10.82 -22.71
C MET A 1 14.13 11.85 -22.30
N GLU A 2 13.90 13.15 -22.55
CA GLU A 2 14.87 14.21 -22.18
C GLU A 2 15.17 14.28 -20.66
N VAL A 3 14.17 14.21 -19.77
CA VAL A 3 14.40 14.28 -18.31
C VAL A 3 15.27 13.13 -17.79
N HIS A 4 15.02 11.90 -18.26
CA HIS A 4 15.80 10.73 -17.86
C HIS A 4 17.26 10.81 -18.34
N GLU A 5 17.49 11.25 -19.58
CA GLU A 5 18.86 11.46 -20.06
C GLU A 5 19.60 12.52 -19.23
N LYS A 6 18.93 13.62 -18.86
CA LYS A 6 19.50 14.65 -17.98
C LYS A 6 19.80 14.10 -16.59
N PHE A 7 18.90 13.27 -16.05
CA PHE A 7 19.11 12.59 -14.77
C PHE A 7 20.38 11.73 -14.76
N LEU A 8 20.64 10.98 -15.84
CA LEU A 8 21.82 10.11 -15.95
C LEU A 8 23.13 10.86 -16.19
N THR A 9 23.07 12.08 -16.75
CA THR A 9 24.26 12.80 -17.26
C THR A 9 24.66 14.02 -16.44
N MET A 10 23.73 14.65 -15.72
CA MET A 10 24.00 15.82 -14.89
C MET A 10 24.44 15.42 -13.49
N ASP A 11 25.26 16.27 -12.86
CA ASP A 11 25.42 16.17 -11.41
C ASP A 11 24.10 16.42 -10.70
N ARG A 12 24.01 15.93 -9.46
CA ARG A 12 22.76 15.93 -8.71
C ARG A 12 22.15 17.32 -8.52
N LYS A 13 22.98 18.30 -8.19
CA LYS A 13 22.52 19.66 -7.93
C LYS A 13 22.05 20.32 -9.22
N ALA A 14 22.80 20.16 -10.31
CA ALA A 14 22.42 20.67 -11.62
C ALA A 14 21.12 20.03 -12.14
N PHE A 15 20.89 18.73 -11.90
CA PHE A 15 19.63 18.08 -12.27
C PHE A 15 18.43 18.68 -11.53
N ILE A 16 18.55 18.92 -10.22
CA ILE A 16 17.49 19.55 -9.41
C ILE A 16 17.17 20.96 -9.93
N GLU A 17 18.19 21.76 -10.20
CA GLU A 17 18.02 23.11 -10.77
C GLU A 17 17.37 23.06 -12.16
N TYR A 18 17.82 22.14 -13.02
CA TYR A 18 17.23 21.91 -14.34
C TYR A 18 15.76 21.53 -14.24
N PHE A 19 15.43 20.52 -13.42
CA PHE A 19 14.06 20.02 -13.25
C PHE A 19 13.14 21.13 -12.72
N ASN A 20 13.58 21.86 -11.70
CA ASN A 20 12.81 22.94 -11.09
C ASN A 20 12.68 24.16 -12.01
N SER A 21 13.55 24.33 -13.00
CA SER A 21 13.41 25.36 -14.05
C SER A 21 12.36 25.01 -15.11
N GLN A 22 11.95 23.74 -15.20
CA GLN A 22 10.88 23.30 -16.11
C GLN A 22 9.49 23.71 -15.59
N ASN A 23 8.52 23.76 -16.50
CA ASN A 23 7.13 24.10 -16.23
C ASN A 23 6.30 22.88 -15.73
N PHE A 24 6.83 22.14 -14.76
CA PHE A 24 6.11 21.07 -14.08
C PHE A 24 5.27 21.62 -12.93
N SER A 25 4.17 20.92 -12.62
CA SER A 25 3.25 21.27 -11.52
C SER A 25 3.81 21.01 -10.11
N TRP A 26 5.02 20.45 -10.02
CA TRP A 26 5.67 20.07 -8.78
C TRP A 26 7.17 20.38 -8.84
N LYS A 27 7.84 20.28 -7.70
CA LYS A 27 9.27 20.57 -7.57
C LYS A 27 9.97 19.41 -6.87
N ILE A 28 11.28 19.33 -7.08
CA ILE A 28 12.15 18.35 -6.44
C ILE A 28 13.17 18.99 -5.50
N THR A 29 13.52 18.27 -4.45
CA THR A 29 14.64 18.61 -3.55
C THR A 29 15.58 17.44 -3.39
N ASP A 30 16.79 17.70 -2.91
CA ASP A 30 17.69 16.59 -2.57
C ASP A 30 17.13 15.77 -1.41
N TYR A 31 16.88 14.49 -1.66
CA TYR A 31 16.35 13.53 -0.71
C TYR A 31 17.22 12.28 -0.67
N ASN A 32 17.31 11.62 0.49
CA ASN A 32 18.08 10.40 0.64
C ASN A 32 17.36 9.22 -0.03
N ARG A 33 17.88 8.75 -1.17
CA ARG A 33 17.22 7.76 -2.05
C ARG A 33 17.38 6.31 -1.59
N THR A 34 17.53 6.06 -0.30
CA THR A 34 17.67 4.71 0.24
C THR A 34 16.29 4.08 0.45
N PHE A 35 15.71 3.58 -0.64
CA PHE A 35 14.44 2.86 -0.64
C PHE A 35 14.52 1.60 -1.49
N GLN A 36 13.72 0.60 -1.14
CA GLN A 36 13.52 -0.59 -1.95
C GLN A 36 12.05 -0.71 -2.30
N TYR A 37 11.74 -0.68 -3.59
CA TYR A 37 10.39 -0.92 -4.10
C TYR A 37 10.20 -2.42 -4.37
N GLY A 38 8.96 -2.90 -4.27
CA GLY A 38 8.66 -4.29 -4.55
C GLY A 38 7.21 -4.57 -4.93
N CYS A 39 6.44 -3.58 -5.39
CA CYS A 39 5.17 -3.86 -6.05
C CYS A 39 5.47 -4.41 -7.45
N LEU A 40 5.12 -5.67 -7.68
CA LEU A 40 5.29 -6.33 -8.98
C LEU A 40 3.97 -6.27 -9.77
N GLU A 41 4.08 -6.22 -11.11
CA GLU A 41 2.91 -6.29 -11.98
C GLU A 41 2.25 -7.67 -11.90
N SER A 42 0.92 -7.71 -11.94
CA SER A 42 0.19 -8.96 -12.06
C SER A 42 0.42 -9.56 -13.45
N PRO A 43 0.68 -10.89 -13.56
CA PRO A 43 0.75 -11.52 -14.88
C PRO A 43 -0.57 -11.28 -15.65
N ILE A 44 -0.44 -10.98 -16.93
CA ILE A 44 -1.58 -10.73 -17.84
C ILE A 44 -2.29 -12.07 -18.09
N GLY A 45 -3.50 -12.24 -17.55
CA GLY A 45 -4.31 -13.46 -17.69
C GLY A 45 -5.31 -13.62 -16.54
N ASP A 46 -6.25 -14.57 -16.64
CA ASP A 46 -7.40 -14.79 -15.74
C ASP A 46 -7.07 -15.11 -14.25
N GLU A 47 -5.81 -14.99 -13.82
CA GLU A 47 -5.38 -15.14 -12.42
C GLU A 47 -5.43 -13.79 -11.68
N GLY A 48 -6.63 -13.20 -11.61
CA GLY A 48 -6.87 -11.93 -10.92
C GLY A 48 -8.04 -12.01 -9.95
N LEU A 49 -8.14 -11.00 -9.06
CA LEU A 49 -9.36 -10.82 -8.28
C LEU A 49 -10.52 -10.49 -9.22
N PRO A 50 -11.78 -10.82 -8.86
CA PRO A 50 -12.94 -10.37 -9.62
C PRO A 50 -12.88 -8.86 -9.84
N ARG A 51 -13.20 -8.40 -11.06
CA ARG A 51 -13.24 -6.97 -11.36
C ARG A 51 -14.60 -6.38 -10.98
N GLU A 52 -14.58 -5.22 -10.35
CA GLU A 52 -15.79 -4.49 -9.99
C GLU A 52 -15.66 -3.02 -10.30
N CYS A 53 -16.78 -2.47 -10.76
CA CYS A 53 -16.99 -1.04 -10.86
C CYS A 53 -18.43 -0.72 -10.47
N ASN A 54 -18.59 -0.14 -9.28
CA ASN A 54 -19.89 0.34 -8.78
C ASN A 54 -19.90 1.86 -8.80
N VAL A 55 -20.20 2.44 -9.96
CA VAL A 55 -20.25 3.90 -10.14
C VAL A 55 -21.43 4.47 -9.37
N LEU A 56 -21.16 5.45 -8.51
CA LEU A 56 -22.19 6.36 -8.01
C LEU A 56 -22.55 7.33 -9.13
N LEU A 57 -23.71 7.12 -9.76
CA LEU A 57 -24.16 7.91 -10.91
C LEU A 57 -24.46 9.39 -10.56
N GLN A 58 -24.52 9.77 -9.29
CA GLN A 58 -24.76 11.15 -8.83
C GLN A 58 -23.93 11.53 -7.59
N ASP A 59 -23.50 12.79 -7.56
CA ASP A 59 -23.02 13.56 -6.39
C ASP A 59 -21.72 13.11 -5.70
N LEU A 60 -20.70 12.70 -6.46
CA LEU A 60 -19.34 12.69 -5.91
C LEU A 60 -18.86 14.13 -5.65
N PRO A 61 -18.29 14.42 -4.47
CA PRO A 61 -17.82 15.76 -4.18
C PRO A 61 -16.62 16.10 -5.07
N LYS A 62 -16.49 17.38 -5.44
CA LYS A 62 -15.37 17.86 -6.27
C LYS A 62 -14.01 17.56 -5.63
N ASN A 63 -13.95 17.63 -4.29
CA ASN A 63 -12.80 17.27 -3.48
C ASN A 63 -13.22 16.21 -2.46
N PHE A 64 -12.34 15.26 -2.19
CA PHE A 64 -12.61 14.18 -1.25
C PHE A 64 -11.36 13.91 -0.42
N ASP A 65 -11.54 13.74 0.89
CA ASP A 65 -10.51 13.29 1.80
C ASP A 65 -11.10 12.27 2.78
N ALA A 66 -10.55 11.05 2.76
CA ALA A 66 -11.00 9.96 3.63
C ALA A 66 -10.82 10.30 5.12
N ARG A 67 -9.81 11.13 5.47
CA ARG A 67 -9.52 11.55 6.85
C ARG A 67 -10.60 12.49 7.39
N GLU A 68 -11.21 13.28 6.51
CA GLU A 68 -12.32 14.16 6.86
C GLU A 68 -13.65 13.42 6.89
N LYS A 69 -13.85 12.43 5.99
CA LYS A 69 -15.09 11.64 5.93
C LYS A 69 -15.22 10.65 7.09
N TRP A 70 -14.12 10.01 7.49
CA TRP A 70 -14.09 9.06 8.60
C TRP A 70 -13.09 9.50 9.68
N PRO A 71 -13.32 10.65 10.35
CA PRO A 71 -12.36 11.25 11.27
C PRO A 71 -12.09 10.40 12.52
N GLN A 72 -13.01 9.51 12.87
CA GLN A 72 -12.86 8.54 13.95
C GLN A 72 -11.85 7.42 13.64
N CYS A 73 -11.56 7.18 12.36
CA CYS A 73 -10.61 6.14 11.95
C CYS A 73 -9.21 6.74 11.86
N GLU A 74 -8.51 6.77 13.01
CA GLU A 74 -7.16 7.34 13.11
C GLU A 74 -6.15 6.66 12.18
N THR A 75 -6.34 5.37 11.86
CA THR A 75 -5.47 4.60 10.95
C THR A 75 -5.31 5.27 9.58
N ILE A 76 -6.35 5.97 9.08
CA ILE A 76 -6.35 6.67 7.78
C ILE A 76 -5.34 7.84 7.76
N LYS A 77 -5.00 8.37 8.94
CA LYS A 77 -4.09 9.52 9.10
C LYS A 77 -2.64 9.08 9.30
N GLU A 78 -2.41 7.80 9.57
CA GLU A 78 -1.09 7.29 9.92
C GLU A 78 -0.24 7.05 8.68
N ILE A 79 1.07 7.29 8.81
CA ILE A 79 2.06 7.05 7.78
C ILE A 79 3.06 6.05 8.30
N TYR A 80 3.33 5.04 7.48
CA TYR A 80 4.12 3.87 7.85
C TYR A 80 5.45 3.84 7.09
N ASN A 81 6.41 3.08 7.60
CA ASN A 81 7.75 2.99 7.04
C ASN A 81 8.16 1.53 6.80
N GLN A 82 8.27 1.13 5.53
CA GLN A 82 8.73 -0.19 5.12
C GLN A 82 10.24 -0.42 5.25
N GLY A 83 11.01 0.62 5.57
CA GLY A 83 12.46 0.57 5.62
C GLY A 83 13.11 0.11 4.31
N HIS A 84 14.21 -0.63 4.42
CA HIS A 84 14.98 -1.16 3.28
C HIS A 84 14.49 -2.56 2.92
N CYS A 85 13.21 -2.67 2.59
CA CYS A 85 12.54 -3.91 2.24
C CYS A 85 11.48 -3.60 1.19
N GLY A 86 11.43 -4.33 0.08
CA GLY A 86 10.44 -4.19 -1.01
C GLY A 86 9.02 -4.61 -0.63
N SER A 87 8.57 -4.32 0.59
CA SER A 87 7.29 -4.76 1.15
C SER A 87 6.14 -3.77 0.93
N CYS A 88 6.30 -2.74 0.09
CA CYS A 88 5.22 -1.79 -0.22
C CYS A 88 3.89 -2.47 -0.65
N TRP A 89 3.98 -3.65 -1.27
CA TRP A 89 2.82 -4.45 -1.64
C TRP A 89 2.02 -4.97 -0.43
N THR A 90 2.69 -5.29 0.68
CA THR A 90 2.05 -5.70 1.95
C THR A 90 1.57 -4.49 2.75
N PHE A 91 2.34 -3.41 2.78
CA PHE A 91 1.95 -2.16 3.44
C PHE A 91 0.66 -1.61 2.86
N GLY A 92 0.58 -1.46 1.53
CA GLY A 92 -0.64 -0.95 0.90
C GLY A 92 -1.88 -1.80 1.21
N ALA A 93 -1.71 -3.13 1.33
CA ALA A 93 -2.80 -4.04 1.64
C ALA A 93 -3.21 -3.95 3.12
N ALA A 94 -2.28 -4.05 4.06
CA ALA A 94 -2.56 -4.03 5.50
C ALA A 94 -3.08 -2.66 5.98
N THR A 95 -2.57 -1.54 5.46
CA THR A 95 -3.09 -0.20 5.83
C THR A 95 -4.50 0.00 5.29
N SER A 96 -4.75 -0.33 4.02
CA SER A 96 -6.11 -0.30 3.45
C SER A 96 -7.07 -1.23 4.21
N ALA A 97 -6.59 -2.40 4.63
CA ALA A 97 -7.37 -3.35 5.41
C ALA A 97 -7.68 -2.84 6.82
N SER A 98 -6.74 -2.15 7.47
CA SER A 98 -6.92 -1.50 8.77
C SER A 98 -7.99 -0.41 8.69
N ASP A 99 -7.85 0.47 7.69
CA ASP A 99 -8.80 1.57 7.43
C ASP A 99 -10.20 1.05 7.17
N ARG A 100 -10.33 0.04 6.29
CA ARG A 100 -11.62 -0.55 5.96
C ARG A 100 -12.21 -1.37 7.10
N THR A 101 -11.38 -1.96 7.96
CA THR A 101 -11.86 -2.62 9.19
C THR A 101 -12.46 -1.58 10.16
N CYS A 102 -11.86 -0.40 10.26
CA CYS A 102 -12.47 0.70 11.01
C CYS A 102 -13.76 1.19 10.35
N ILE A 103 -13.74 1.52 9.06
CA ILE A 103 -14.89 2.10 8.34
C ILE A 103 -16.12 1.18 8.35
N HIS A 104 -15.94 -0.11 8.06
CA HIS A 104 -17.06 -1.03 7.83
C HIS A 104 -17.47 -1.81 9.07
N LYS A 105 -16.54 -2.03 10.02
CA LYS A 105 -16.79 -2.84 11.22
C LYS A 105 -16.69 -2.05 12.51
N ASN A 106 -16.42 -0.74 12.44
CA ASN A 106 -16.18 0.12 13.61
C ASN A 106 -15.15 -0.49 14.58
N THR A 107 -14.14 -1.16 14.02
CA THR A 107 -13.11 -1.89 14.77
C THR A 107 -11.77 -1.21 14.52
N HIS A 108 -11.22 -0.56 15.55
CA HIS A 108 -9.99 0.22 15.45
C HIS A 108 -8.77 -0.66 15.71
N VAL A 109 -8.20 -1.21 14.64
CA VAL A 109 -7.04 -2.11 14.69
C VAL A 109 -6.05 -1.76 13.60
N HIS A 110 -4.77 -1.98 13.89
CA HIS A 110 -3.68 -1.95 12.93
C HIS A 110 -3.36 -3.38 12.55
N LEU A 111 -3.60 -3.75 11.30
CA LEU A 111 -3.30 -5.08 10.78
C LEU A 111 -1.82 -5.16 10.38
N ALA A 112 -1.20 -6.30 10.65
CA ALA A 112 0.24 -6.47 10.55
C ALA A 112 0.70 -6.70 9.10
N GLU A 113 1.54 -5.80 8.60
CA GLU A 113 2.30 -5.98 7.35
C GLU A 113 3.25 -7.19 7.45
N GLN A 114 3.75 -7.47 8.67
CA GLN A 114 4.62 -8.60 8.97
C GLN A 114 3.96 -9.94 8.67
N ASP A 115 2.63 -10.05 8.86
CA ASP A 115 1.93 -11.33 8.80
C ASP A 115 1.91 -11.96 7.39
N PHE A 116 2.18 -11.14 6.37
CA PHE A 116 2.36 -11.60 4.99
C PHE A 116 3.62 -12.44 4.77
N GLU A 117 4.51 -12.57 5.76
CA GLU A 117 5.56 -13.61 5.78
C GLU A 117 4.99 -15.04 5.65
N CYS A 118 3.71 -15.23 5.98
CA CYS A 118 2.98 -16.48 5.80
C CYS A 118 2.21 -16.57 4.47
N CYS A 119 2.24 -15.51 3.65
CA CYS A 119 1.61 -15.46 2.33
C CYS A 119 2.59 -15.83 1.23
N LEU A 120 3.80 -15.27 1.26
CA LEU A 120 4.83 -15.44 0.23
C LEU A 120 6.21 -15.43 0.90
N ASP A 121 7.09 -16.33 0.47
CA ASP A 121 8.51 -16.24 0.81
C ASP A 121 9.12 -14.98 0.17
N HIS A 122 10.25 -14.49 0.69
CA HIS A 122 10.97 -13.36 0.10
C HIS A 122 10.14 -12.06 0.02
N VAL A 123 9.35 -11.75 1.06
CA VAL A 123 8.49 -10.54 1.13
C VAL A 123 9.22 -9.25 0.73
N CYS A 124 10.51 -9.12 1.10
CA CYS A 124 11.32 -7.95 0.79
C CYS A 124 11.83 -7.87 -0.65
N GLU A 125 11.76 -8.94 -1.43
CA GLU A 125 12.13 -8.95 -2.85
C GLU A 125 10.98 -8.46 -3.75
N GLY A 126 9.79 -8.33 -3.17
CA GLY A 126 8.59 -7.82 -3.82
C GLY A 126 7.49 -8.86 -3.95
N GLY A 127 6.31 -8.38 -4.31
CA GLY A 127 5.13 -9.21 -4.46
C GLY A 127 4.02 -8.49 -5.22
N ILE A 128 3.04 -9.28 -5.63
CA ILE A 128 1.88 -8.81 -6.39
C ILE A 128 0.76 -8.53 -5.38
N PRO A 129 0.18 -7.30 -5.33
CA PRO A 129 -0.90 -6.96 -4.41
C PRO A 129 -2.08 -7.94 -4.40
N TYR A 130 -2.37 -8.58 -5.54
CA TYR A 130 -3.33 -9.67 -5.67
C TYR A 130 -3.19 -10.72 -4.55
N PHE A 131 -1.97 -11.20 -4.30
CA PHE A 131 -1.73 -12.23 -3.29
C PHE A 131 -2.01 -11.72 -1.88
N ALA A 132 -1.67 -10.46 -1.59
CA ALA A 132 -1.93 -9.87 -0.29
C ALA A 132 -3.44 -9.79 0.00
N PHE A 133 -4.25 -9.28 -0.94
CA PHE A 133 -5.71 -9.24 -0.75
C PHE A 133 -6.35 -10.64 -0.71
N SER A 134 -5.89 -11.58 -1.55
CA SER A 134 -6.35 -12.98 -1.47
C SER A 134 -6.01 -13.61 -0.11
N PHE A 135 -4.82 -13.34 0.43
CA PHE A 135 -4.42 -13.84 1.74
C PHE A 135 -5.28 -13.22 2.85
N TRP A 136 -5.53 -11.91 2.81
CA TRP A 136 -6.41 -11.25 3.77
C TRP A 136 -7.85 -11.83 3.75
N GLN A 137 -8.37 -12.21 2.58
CA GLN A 137 -9.67 -12.87 2.50
C GLN A 137 -9.64 -14.30 3.03
N LYS A 138 -8.64 -15.12 2.64
CA LYS A 138 -8.62 -16.57 2.91
C LYS A 138 -8.06 -16.94 4.28
N GLU A 139 -6.96 -16.30 4.67
CA GLU A 139 -6.19 -16.63 5.88
C GLU A 139 -6.36 -15.57 6.98
N GLY A 140 -6.74 -14.35 6.59
CA GLY A 140 -6.87 -13.21 7.50
C GLY A 140 -5.52 -12.64 7.95
N LEU A 141 -5.56 -11.46 8.55
CA LEU A 141 -4.40 -10.77 9.09
C LEU A 141 -4.51 -10.65 10.61
N VAL A 142 -3.41 -10.88 11.33
CA VAL A 142 -3.31 -10.52 12.75
C VAL A 142 -3.01 -9.03 12.92
N THR A 143 -3.10 -8.53 14.14
CA THR A 143 -2.75 -7.14 14.47
C THR A 143 -1.24 -6.93 14.54
N ASN A 144 -0.79 -5.69 14.38
CA ASN A 144 0.60 -5.28 14.56
C ASN A 144 1.12 -5.52 16.00
N LYS A 145 0.22 -5.66 16.98
CA LYS A 145 0.57 -6.06 18.35
C LYS A 145 0.95 -7.53 18.42
N CYS A 146 0.25 -8.39 17.66
CA CYS A 146 0.61 -9.80 17.53
C CYS A 146 1.91 -9.95 16.75
N LYS A 147 2.03 -9.28 15.59
CA LYS A 147 3.23 -9.30 14.75
C LYS A 147 3.71 -7.90 14.38
N PRO A 148 4.57 -7.29 15.20
CA PRO A 148 5.21 -6.04 14.85
C PRO A 148 6.10 -6.21 13.61
N TYR A 149 6.24 -5.14 12.82
CA TYR A 149 7.07 -5.14 11.63
C TYR A 149 8.56 -5.27 11.98
N ASP A 150 9.22 -6.27 11.41
CA ASP A 150 10.62 -6.62 11.65
C ASP A 150 11.26 -7.18 10.36
N ILE A 151 12.09 -6.34 9.72
CA ILE A 151 12.78 -6.68 8.47
C ILE A 151 13.78 -7.83 8.67
N GLU A 152 14.43 -7.93 9.82
CA GLU A 152 15.39 -9.01 10.08
C GLU A 152 14.68 -10.36 10.14
N LYS A 153 13.45 -10.40 10.68
CA LYS A 153 12.60 -11.59 10.64
C LYS A 153 12.10 -11.91 9.23
N LEU A 154 11.64 -10.91 8.48
CA LEU A 154 11.23 -11.13 7.08
C LEU A 154 12.36 -11.76 6.24
N ASN A 155 13.60 -11.29 6.44
CA ASN A 155 14.77 -11.80 5.73
C ASN A 155 15.15 -13.25 6.11
N LYS A 156 14.60 -13.82 7.19
CA LYS A 156 14.77 -15.24 7.50
C LYS A 156 13.88 -16.14 6.63
N ASN A 157 12.91 -15.57 5.93
CA ASN A 157 11.95 -16.30 5.07
C ASN A 157 11.28 -17.45 5.82
N THR A 158 10.80 -17.16 7.03
CA THR A 158 10.09 -18.13 7.88
C THR A 158 8.72 -17.58 8.26
N CYS A 159 7.68 -18.38 8.04
CA CYS A 159 6.34 -18.09 8.53
C CYS A 159 6.20 -18.51 10.00
N GLU A 160 6.19 -17.54 10.92
CA GLU A 160 5.94 -17.77 12.35
C GLU A 160 4.44 -17.66 12.64
N LYS A 161 3.72 -18.75 12.96
CA LYS A 161 2.27 -18.69 13.28
C LYS A 161 2.01 -18.44 14.77
N GLU A 162 2.78 -17.52 15.35
CA GLU A 162 2.71 -17.14 16.76
C GLU A 162 2.84 -15.62 16.92
N CYS A 163 2.23 -15.07 17.97
CA CYS A 163 2.37 -13.67 18.32
C CYS A 163 3.62 -13.45 19.18
N VAL A 164 4.23 -12.26 19.09
CA VAL A 164 5.35 -11.88 19.96
C VAL A 164 4.93 -11.80 21.43
N ASP A 165 3.71 -11.34 21.70
CA ASP A 165 3.07 -11.45 23.01
C ASP A 165 2.30 -12.76 23.11
N ARG A 166 2.77 -13.65 23.99
CA ARG A 166 2.16 -14.97 24.22
C ARG A 166 0.75 -14.92 24.81
N ASN A 167 0.31 -13.76 25.31
CA ASN A 167 -1.08 -13.59 25.74
C ASN A 167 -2.04 -13.38 24.57
N ILE A 168 -1.52 -13.01 23.40
CA ILE A 168 -2.30 -12.87 22.17
C ILE A 168 -2.24 -14.19 21.41
N SER A 169 -3.41 -14.76 21.12
CA SER A 169 -3.51 -15.99 20.33
C SER A 169 -3.53 -15.64 18.85
N TYR A 170 -2.53 -16.11 18.11
CA TYR A 170 -2.40 -15.87 16.65
C TYR A 170 -3.68 -16.19 15.88
N THR A 171 -4.32 -17.34 16.16
CA THR A 171 -5.53 -17.76 15.44
C THR A 171 -6.77 -16.95 15.82
N LYS A 172 -6.84 -16.42 17.06
CA LYS A 172 -7.97 -15.61 17.52
C LYS A 172 -7.83 -14.12 17.17
N ASP A 173 -6.62 -13.67 16.88
CA ASP A 173 -6.31 -12.29 16.49
C ASP A 173 -6.54 -12.04 14.98
N LYS A 174 -7.00 -13.03 14.22
CA LYS A 174 -7.20 -12.93 12.78
C LYS A 174 -8.42 -12.08 12.41
N HIS A 175 -8.22 -11.15 11.49
CA HIS A 175 -9.23 -10.31 10.86
C HIS A 175 -9.33 -10.61 9.37
N TYR A 176 -10.54 -10.91 8.89
CA TYR A 176 -10.80 -11.36 7.53
C TYR A 176 -11.52 -10.29 6.71
N ALA A 177 -11.15 -10.17 5.43
CA ALA A 177 -12.00 -9.53 4.44
C ALA A 177 -13.15 -10.46 4.07
N GLU A 178 -14.37 -9.93 3.98
CA GLU A 178 -15.51 -10.67 3.43
C GLU A 178 -15.36 -10.83 1.91
N LYS A 179 -14.94 -9.74 1.26
CA LYS A 179 -14.83 -9.64 -0.20
C LYS A 179 -13.59 -8.85 -0.58
N VAL A 180 -12.91 -9.32 -1.63
CA VAL A 180 -11.80 -8.62 -2.28
C VAL A 180 -12.00 -8.64 -3.78
N TYR A 181 -11.68 -7.53 -4.44
CA TYR A 181 -11.86 -7.32 -5.88
C TYR A 181 -10.82 -6.33 -6.40
N GLN A 182 -10.64 -6.34 -7.71
CA GLN A 182 -9.87 -5.32 -8.42
C GLN A 182 -10.84 -4.29 -9.01
N LEU A 183 -10.47 -3.02 -9.00
CA LEU A 183 -11.23 -1.99 -9.69
C LEU A 183 -10.87 -1.95 -11.17
N ASP A 184 -11.86 -1.63 -12.00
CA ASP A 184 -11.59 -1.24 -13.38
C ASP A 184 -10.71 0.01 -13.42
N ASN A 185 -9.88 0.13 -14.46
CA ASN A 185 -9.02 1.28 -14.68
C ASN A 185 -9.84 2.47 -15.23
N ASP A 186 -10.77 2.94 -14.40
CA ASP A 186 -11.70 4.01 -14.70
C ASP A 186 -11.81 4.96 -13.50
N VAL A 187 -11.72 6.25 -13.80
CA VAL A 187 -11.62 7.31 -12.79
C VAL A 187 -12.89 7.40 -11.94
N ASP A 188 -14.06 7.20 -12.52
CA ASP A 188 -15.33 7.32 -11.81
C ASP A 188 -15.60 6.08 -10.96
N CYS A 189 -15.16 4.89 -11.40
CA CYS A 189 -15.12 3.69 -10.58
C CYS A 189 -14.24 3.91 -9.33
N ILE A 190 -13.00 4.40 -9.52
CA ILE A 190 -12.04 4.62 -8.42
C ILE A 190 -12.55 5.68 -7.44
N LYS A 191 -13.06 6.81 -7.93
CA LYS A 191 -13.63 7.84 -7.07
C LYS A 191 -14.85 7.34 -6.30
N SER A 192 -15.73 6.58 -6.95
CA SER A 192 -16.91 6.00 -6.31
C SER A 192 -16.51 5.01 -5.21
N GLU A 193 -15.47 4.21 -5.45
CA GLU A 193 -14.96 3.25 -4.47
C GLU A 193 -14.36 3.95 -3.25
N LEU A 194 -13.47 4.93 -3.48
CA LEU A 194 -12.87 5.73 -2.40
C LEU A 194 -13.94 6.44 -1.58
N ALA A 195 -14.94 7.02 -2.25
CA ALA A 195 -16.00 7.74 -1.59
C ALA A 195 -16.89 6.81 -0.76
N GLN A 196 -17.23 5.62 -1.23
CA GLN A 196 -18.15 4.73 -0.51
C GLN A 196 -17.46 3.91 0.57
N ASN A 197 -16.28 3.39 0.26
CA ASN A 197 -15.70 2.27 1.00
C ASN A 197 -14.35 2.58 1.63
N GLY A 198 -13.76 3.75 1.33
CA GLY A 198 -12.51 4.21 1.92
C GLY A 198 -11.27 3.87 1.11
N PRO A 199 -10.07 4.08 1.69
CA PRO A 199 -8.79 3.91 1.01
C PRO A 199 -8.63 2.56 0.30
N ILE A 200 -7.91 2.59 -0.82
CA ILE A 200 -7.56 1.41 -1.64
C ILE A 200 -6.05 1.37 -1.85
N GLN A 201 -5.54 0.20 -2.24
CA GLN A 201 -4.17 0.09 -2.74
C GLN A 201 -4.14 0.30 -4.26
N ALA A 202 -3.21 1.12 -4.72
CA ALA A 202 -2.85 1.27 -6.12
C ALA A 202 -1.34 1.10 -6.29
N SER A 203 -0.91 0.71 -7.49
CA SER A 203 0.50 0.67 -7.89
C SER A 203 0.72 1.56 -9.11
N PHE A 204 1.92 2.10 -9.24
CA PHE A 204 2.34 2.91 -10.37
C PHE A 204 3.86 2.76 -10.57
N VAL A 205 4.32 3.09 -11.77
CA VAL A 205 5.75 3.07 -12.10
C VAL A 205 6.44 4.26 -11.45
N VAL A 206 7.46 3.99 -10.65
CA VAL A 206 8.28 5.02 -10.00
C VAL A 206 9.43 5.39 -10.92
N PHE A 207 9.44 6.64 -11.39
CA PHE A 207 10.56 7.22 -12.13
C PHE A 207 11.55 7.90 -11.19
N GLU A 208 12.75 8.18 -11.69
CA GLU A 208 13.89 8.58 -10.84
C GLU A 208 13.76 9.96 -10.18
N ASP A 209 12.82 10.78 -10.66
CA ASP A 209 12.46 12.09 -10.11
C ASP A 209 11.50 12.01 -8.92
N PHE A 210 10.63 10.98 -8.88
CA PHE A 210 9.59 10.84 -7.86
C PHE A 210 10.12 10.79 -6.41
N PRO A 211 11.23 10.09 -6.08
CA PRO A 211 11.78 10.08 -4.72
C PRO A 211 12.11 11.46 -4.14
N ASP A 212 12.24 12.46 -5.01
CA ASP A 212 12.67 13.81 -4.67
C ASP A 212 11.50 14.80 -4.55
N TYR A 213 10.26 14.34 -4.78
CA TYR A 213 9.04 15.13 -4.77
C TYR A 213 8.86 15.97 -3.49
N ARG A 214 8.47 17.24 -3.68
CA ARG A 214 8.10 18.19 -2.62
C ARG A 214 6.91 19.06 -3.00
#